data_AF-A0A5F9CZT3-F1
#
_entry.id   AF-A0A5F9CZT3-F1
#
_cell.length_a   1.000
_cell.length_b   1.000
_cell.length_c   1.000
_cell.angle_alpha   90.00
_cell.angle_beta   90.00
_cell.angle_gamma   90.00
#
_symmetry.space_group_name_H-M   'P 1'
#
loop_
_entity.id
_entity.type
_entity.pdbx_description
1 polymer ?
#
loop_
_entity_poly.entity_id
_entity_poly.type
_entity_poly.pdbx_seq_one_letter_code
_entity_poly.pdbx_strand_id
1 'polypeptide(L)' 'LQEMVAFEDLVVYFTREEWEAMTHAQKILYREVMLEIYSSLLSLGE' A
#
# COMPACT_ATOMS: atom_id res chain seq x y z
N LEU A 1 -4.10 -2.45 -25.35
CA LEU A 1 -4.30 -1.20 -24.59
C LEU A 1 -3.59 -1.40 -23.26
N GLN A 2 -2.64 -0.56 -22.91
CA GLN A 2 -1.97 -0.61 -21.61
C GLN A 2 -2.92 0.03 -20.60
N GLU A 3 -3.41 -0.75 -19.64
CA GLU A 3 -4.21 -0.22 -18.54
C GLU A 3 -3.29 0.61 -17.64
N MET A 4 -3.66 1.87 -17.41
CA MET A 4 -2.94 2.74 -16.48
C MET A 4 -3.40 2.36 -15.08
N VAL A 5 -2.47 1.87 -14.26
CA VAL A 5 -2.74 1.55 -12.86
C VAL A 5 -2.59 2.83 -12.06
N ALA A 6 -3.64 3.23 -11.35
CA ALA A 6 -3.63 4.39 -10.47
C ALA A 6 -3.03 4.02 -9.10
N PHE A 7 -2.60 5.03 -8.35
CA PHE A 7 -2.08 4.81 -6.99
C PHE A 7 -3.11 4.11 -6.11
N GLU A 8 -4.37 4.53 -6.25
CA GLU A 8 -5.53 4.03 -5.55
C GLU A 8 -5.80 2.55 -5.80
N ASP A 9 -5.35 1.99 -6.94
CA ASP A 9 -5.48 0.56 -7.26
C ASP A 9 -4.44 -0.30 -6.53
N LEU A 10 -3.38 0.32 -6.00
CA LEU A 10 -2.25 -0.38 -5.36
C LEU A 10 -2.35 -0.39 -3.83
N VAL A 11 -3.11 0.54 -3.24
CA VAL A 11 -3.16 0.74 -1.79
C VAL A 11 -4.44 0.22 -1.17
N VAL A 12 -4.29 -0.43 -0.01
CA VAL A 12 -5.42 -0.93 0.78
C VAL A 12 -5.64 0.00 1.96
N TYR A 13 -6.84 0.54 2.09
CA TYR A 13 -7.20 1.39 3.21
C TYR A 13 -7.89 0.58 4.30
N PHE A 14 -7.50 0.85 5.55
CA PHE A 14 -8.16 0.28 6.72
C PHE A 14 -8.83 1.40 7.51
N THR A 15 -10.03 1.12 8.00
CA THR A 15 -10.64 1.91 9.06
C THR A 15 -9.82 1.80 10.35
N ARG A 16 -10.08 2.69 11.30
CA ARG A 16 -9.41 2.66 12.61
C ARG A 16 -9.68 1.34 13.36
N GLU A 17 -10.91 0.86 13.31
CA GLU A 17 -11.35 -0.37 13.97
C GLU A 17 -10.65 -1.61 13.38
N GLU A 18 -10.58 -1.69 12.04
CA GLU A 18 -9.85 -2.76 11.35
C GLU A 18 -8.36 -2.70 11.68
N TRP A 19 -7.76 -1.51 11.68
CA TRP A 19 -6.37 -1.32 12.07
C TRP A 19 -6.11 -1.76 13.51
N GLU A 20 -6.98 -1.44 14.46
CA GLU A 20 -6.84 -1.85 15.84
C GLU A 20 -6.96 -3.38 15.99
N ALA A 21 -7.83 -4.02 15.21
CA ALA A 21 -8.01 -5.48 15.17
C ALA A 21 -6.85 -6.25 14.51
N MET A 22 -6.00 -5.59 13.72
CA MET A 22 -4.86 -6.24 13.08
C MET A 22 -3.81 -6.72 14.08
N THR A 23 -3.28 -7.92 13.83
CA THR A 23 -2.13 -8.47 14.54
C THR A 23 -0.87 -7.64 14.26
N HIS A 24 0.13 -7.77 15.13
CA HIS A 24 1.42 -7.09 14.94
C HIS A 24 2.07 -7.43 13.60
N ALA A 25 2.02 -8.70 13.19
CA ALA A 25 2.55 -9.16 11.91
C ALA A 25 1.83 -8.52 10.72
N GLN A 26 0.50 -8.39 10.75
CA GLN A 26 -0.26 -7.72 9.70
C GLN A 26 0.09 -6.23 9.59
N LYS A 27 0.31 -5.55 10.71
CA LYS A 27 0.72 -4.12 10.72
C LYS A 27 2.12 -3.92 10.15
N ILE A 28 3.04 -4.86 10.40
CA ILE A 28 4.38 -4.86 9.79
C ILE A 28 4.25 -5.03 8.28
N LEU A 29 3.54 -6.07 7.85
CA LEU A 29 3.35 -6.36 6.42
C LEU A 29 2.73 -5.18 5.67
N TYR A 30 1.71 -4.54 6.26
CA TYR A 30 1.12 -3.33 5.68
C TYR A 30 2.17 -2.22 5.47
N ARG A 31 3.02 -1.97 6.47
CA ARG A 31 4.07 -0.95 6.34
C ARG A 31 5.08 -1.30 5.24
N GLU A 32 5.50 -2.56 5.16
CA GLU A 32 6.45 -3.03 4.14
C GLU A 32 5.89 -2.88 2.72
N VAL A 33 4.66 -3.35 2.50
CA VAL A 33 3.98 -3.26 1.19
C VAL A 33 3.78 -1.80 0.78
N MET A 34 3.35 -0.93 1.71
CA MET A 34 3.14 0.49 1.40
C MET A 34 4.46 1.22 1.08
N LEU A 35 5.57 0.84 1.74
CA LEU A 35 6.90 1.39 1.44
C LEU A 35 7.40 0.96 0.06
N GLU A 36 7.15 -0.29 -0.31
CA GLU A 36 7.48 -0.81 -1.65
C GLU A 36 6.71 -0.04 -2.72
N ILE A 37 5.38 0.09 -2.56
CA ILE A 37 4.53 0.85 -3.48
C ILE A 37 5.03 2.30 -3.63
N TYR A 38 5.31 2.98 -2.52
CA TYR A 38 5.82 4.36 -2.55
C TYR A 38 7.17 4.47 -3.29
N SER A 39 8.08 3.52 -3.06
CA SER A 39 9.37 3.47 -3.72
C SER A 39 9.25 3.21 -5.22
N SER A 40 8.35 2.29 -5.62
CA SER A 40 8.04 2.02 -7.02
C SER A 40 7.48 3.25 -7.72
N LEU A 41 6.57 3.99 -7.09
CA LEU A 41 6.01 5.23 -7.67
C LEU A 41 7.07 6.32 -7.84
N LEU A 42 7.95 6.49 -6.86
CA LEU A 42 9.08 7.42 -6.98
C LEU A 42 9.99 7.02 -8.15
N SER A 43 10.23 5.72 -8.35
CA SER A 43 11.07 5.23 -9.45
C SER A 43 10.45 5.36 -10.85
N LEU A 44 9.12 5.46 -10.93
CA LEU A 44 8.40 5.70 -12.19
C LEU A 44 8.34 7.19 -12.57
N GLY A 45 8.83 8.08 -11.70
CA GLY A 45 8.81 9.53 -11.87
C GLY A 45 10.05 10.13 -12.56
N GLU A 46 10.92 9.33 -13.17
CA GLU A 46 12.09 9.77 -13.99
C GLU A 46 11.90 9.50 -15.49
#